data_AF-A0A1C7EID5-F1
#
_entry.id   AF-A0A1C7EID5-F1
#
_cell.length_a   1.000
_cell.length_b   1.000
_cell.length_c   1.000
_cell.angle_alpha   90.00
_cell.angle_beta   90.00
_cell.angle_gamma   90.00
#
_symmetry.space_group_name_H-M   'P 1'
#
loop_
_entity.id
_entity.type
_entity.pdbx_description
1 polymer ?
#
loop_
_entity_poly.entity_id
_entity_poly.type
_entity_poly.pdbx_seq_one_letter_code
_entity_poly.pdbx_strand_id
1 'polypeptide(L)'
;MNWNLNNTNITLEYSHINLKTLLEEICKNKNTFSHYEFAQWCDNLTMIFEDDEREWDDEETVMIGVARDIECQWDLFLVNTYSMEELQSIDLSKVELPQQWFIDWKKEMD
;
A
#
# COMPACT_ATOMS: atom_id res chain seq x y z
N MET A 1 -9.32 -3.29 -19.48
CA MET A 1 -10.01 -2.04 -19.09
C MET A 1 -8.99 -0.91 -18.98
N ASN A 2 -9.43 0.34 -18.98
CA ASN A 2 -8.54 1.49 -18.81
C ASN A 2 -8.74 2.00 -17.37
N TRP A 3 -7.98 1.41 -16.45
CA TRP A 3 -8.01 1.79 -15.04
C TRP A 3 -7.45 3.19 -14.86
N ASN A 4 -8.14 4.06 -14.12
CA ASN A 4 -7.57 5.34 -13.71
C ASN A 4 -6.69 5.12 -12.48
N LEU A 5 -5.59 4.38 -12.67
CA LEU A 5 -4.66 4.04 -11.60
C LEU A 5 -3.98 5.30 -11.05
N ASN A 6 -3.69 5.25 -9.76
CA ASN A 6 -2.88 6.26 -9.09
C ASN A 6 -1.48 6.31 -9.70
N ASN A 7 -0.91 7.51 -9.75
CA ASN A 7 0.45 7.71 -10.23
C ASN A 7 1.44 7.40 -9.10
N THR A 8 2.30 6.40 -9.31
CA THR A 8 3.37 6.01 -8.39
C THR A 8 4.67 5.81 -9.16
N ASN A 9 5.81 6.13 -8.56
CA ASN A 9 7.12 5.83 -9.16
C ASN A 9 7.53 4.35 -8.97
N ILE A 10 6.73 3.56 -8.27
CA ILE A 10 6.96 2.12 -8.11
C ILE A 10 6.54 1.40 -9.40
N THR A 11 7.52 0.95 -10.18
CA THR A 11 7.29 0.27 -11.48
C THR A 11 7.20 -1.25 -11.39
N LEU A 12 7.18 -1.80 -10.17
CA LEU A 12 7.07 -3.25 -9.96
C LEU A 12 5.66 -3.74 -10.30
N GLU A 13 5.58 -4.92 -10.92
CA GLU A 13 4.31 -5.60 -11.21
C GLU A 13 3.62 -6.02 -9.91
N TYR A 14 2.28 -6.01 -9.91
CA TYR A 14 1.47 -6.44 -8.77
C TYR A 14 1.59 -7.95 -8.56
N SER A 15 2.34 -8.35 -7.53
CA SER A 15 2.54 -9.74 -7.15
C SER A 15 2.91 -9.86 -5.68
N HIS A 16 2.69 -11.04 -5.09
CA HIS A 16 2.98 -11.28 -3.69
C HIS A 16 4.47 -11.08 -3.37
N ILE A 17 5.37 -11.53 -4.26
CA ILE A 17 6.82 -11.33 -4.13
C ILE A 17 7.19 -9.85 -4.13
N ASN A 18 6.59 -9.05 -5.01
CA ASN A 18 6.91 -7.62 -5.09
C ASN A 18 6.33 -6.84 -3.90
N LEU A 19 5.11 -7.13 -3.45
CA LEU A 19 4.55 -6.52 -2.24
C LEU A 19 5.42 -6.84 -1.01
N LYS A 20 5.85 -8.10 -0.86
CA LYS A 20 6.76 -8.52 0.21
C LYS A 20 8.12 -7.81 0.14
N THR A 21 8.65 -7.62 -1.06
CA THR A 21 9.91 -6.90 -1.29
C THR A 21 9.78 -5.42 -0.88
N LEU A 22 8.70 -4.75 -1.29
CA LEU A 22 8.42 -3.35 -0.94
C LEU A 22 8.27 -3.18 0.58
N LEU A 23 7.53 -4.07 1.26
CA LEU A 23 7.43 -4.08 2.72
C LEU A 23 8.79 -4.28 3.39
N GLU A 24 9.62 -5.19 2.87
CA GLU A 24 10.95 -5.43 3.41
C GLU A 24 11.88 -4.22 3.26
N GLU A 25 11.79 -3.50 2.14
CA GLU A 25 12.52 -2.25 1.93
C GLU A 25 12.12 -1.18 2.95
N ILE A 26 10.82 -1.00 3.20
CA ILE A 26 10.32 -0.08 4.24
C ILE A 26 10.79 -0.51 5.63
N CYS A 27 10.64 -1.80 5.98
CA CYS A 27 11.08 -2.32 7.28
C CYS A 27 12.58 -2.08 7.54
N LYS A 28 13.40 -2.11 6.47
CA LYS A 28 14.84 -1.87 6.54
C LYS A 28 15.23 -0.39 6.38
N ASN A 29 14.26 0.52 6.21
CA ASN A 29 14.47 1.93 5.87
C ASN A 29 15.38 2.11 4.63
N LYS A 30 15.14 1.30 3.60
CA LYS A 30 15.87 1.29 2.31
C LYS A 30 15.00 1.62 1.11
N ASN A 31 13.70 1.81 1.33
CA ASN A 31 12.74 2.22 0.31
C ASN A 31 13.18 3.54 -0.35
N THR A 32 13.10 3.57 -1.68
CA THR A 32 13.37 4.78 -2.49
C THR A 32 12.08 5.52 -2.88
N PHE A 33 10.95 5.01 -2.41
CA PHE A 33 9.60 5.55 -2.57
C PHE A 33 9.04 5.94 -1.21
N SER A 34 8.09 6.88 -1.18
CA SER A 34 7.38 7.31 0.03
C SER A 34 6.33 6.28 0.49
N HIS A 35 5.90 6.36 1.75
CA HIS A 35 4.80 5.54 2.24
C HIS A 35 3.48 5.84 1.50
N TYR A 36 3.32 7.09 1.04
CA TYR A 36 2.22 7.47 0.14
C TYR A 36 2.27 6.68 -1.17
N GLU A 37 3.40 6.70 -1.89
CA GLU A 37 3.54 5.97 -3.16
C GLU A 37 3.32 4.47 -3.00
N PHE A 38 3.71 3.92 -1.85
CA PHE A 38 3.44 2.54 -1.49
C PHE A 38 1.95 2.27 -1.28
N ALA A 39 1.24 3.10 -0.51
CA ALA A 39 -0.20 2.99 -0.32
C ALA A 39 -0.97 3.11 -1.65
N GLN A 40 -0.57 4.03 -2.53
CA GLN A 40 -1.13 4.17 -3.87
C GLN A 40 -0.86 2.96 -4.77
N TRP A 41 0.30 2.32 -4.63
CA TRP A 41 0.60 1.08 -5.34
C TRP A 41 -0.27 -0.07 -4.83
N CYS A 42 -0.55 -0.14 -3.52
CA CYS A 42 -1.49 -1.09 -2.94
C CYS A 42 -2.94 -0.86 -3.42
N ASP A 43 -3.40 0.39 -3.49
CA ASP A 43 -4.73 0.73 -4.03
C ASP A 43 -4.85 0.33 -5.52
N ASN A 44 -3.80 0.57 -6.31
CA ASN A 44 -3.77 0.09 -7.69
C ASN A 44 -3.85 -1.45 -7.79
N LEU A 45 -3.18 -2.16 -6.87
CA LEU A 45 -3.25 -3.62 -6.78
C LEU A 45 -4.69 -4.04 -6.47
N THR A 46 -5.30 -3.53 -5.41
CA THR A 46 -6.66 -3.93 -5.01
C THR A 46 -7.68 -3.64 -6.11
N MET A 47 -7.62 -2.48 -6.75
CA MET A 47 -8.50 -2.13 -7.88
C MET A 47 -8.42 -3.13 -9.05
N ILE A 48 -7.21 -3.58 -9.40
CA ILE A 48 -7.02 -4.52 -10.52
C ILE A 48 -7.59 -5.90 -10.17
N PHE A 49 -7.40 -6.34 -8.93
CA PHE A 49 -7.84 -7.65 -8.50
C PHE A 49 -9.35 -7.69 -8.17
N GLU A 50 -9.99 -6.61 -7.71
CA GLU A 50 -11.42 -6.58 -7.44
C GLU A 50 -12.31 -6.88 -8.66
N ASP A 51 -11.85 -6.50 -9.86
CA ASP A 51 -12.52 -6.81 -11.12
C ASP A 51 -12.14 -8.19 -11.69
N ASP A 52 -11.24 -8.91 -11.01
CA ASP A 52 -10.88 -10.27 -11.37
C ASP A 52 -11.90 -11.26 -10.79
N GLU A 53 -12.83 -11.70 -11.62
CA GLU A 53 -13.89 -12.67 -11.24
C GLU A 53 -13.37 -14.11 -10.98
N ARG A 54 -12.05 -14.33 -11.01
CA ARG A 54 -11.44 -15.64 -10.76
C ARG A 54 -11.37 -15.96 -9.27
N GLU A 55 -11.34 -17.25 -8.95
CA GLU A 55 -10.95 -17.70 -7.61
C GLU A 55 -9.46 -17.43 -7.41
N TRP A 56 -9.13 -16.66 -6.37
CA TRP A 56 -7.76 -16.41 -5.96
C TRP A 56 -7.20 -17.59 -5.18
N ASP A 57 -5.92 -17.85 -5.36
CA ASP A 57 -5.23 -18.80 -4.47
C ASP A 57 -4.99 -18.19 -3.07
N ASP A 58 -4.45 -19.01 -2.16
CA ASP A 58 -4.20 -18.59 -0.79
C ASP A 58 -3.18 -17.42 -0.71
N GLU A 59 -2.19 -17.40 -1.60
CA GLU A 59 -1.13 -16.37 -1.65
C GLU A 59 -1.67 -15.05 -2.20
N GLU A 60 -2.49 -15.11 -3.25
CA GLU A 60 -3.22 -13.97 -3.81
C GLU A 60 -4.21 -13.40 -2.78
N THR A 61 -4.94 -14.25 -2.07
CA THR A 61 -5.89 -13.82 -1.03
C THR A 61 -5.20 -13.04 0.09
N VAL A 62 -4.05 -13.54 0.57
CA VAL A 62 -3.25 -12.84 1.59
C VAL A 62 -2.68 -11.53 1.05
N MET A 63 -2.11 -11.54 -0.15
CA MET A 63 -1.57 -10.34 -0.81
C MET A 63 -2.63 -9.23 -0.92
N ILE A 64 -3.82 -9.57 -1.43
CA ILE A 64 -4.91 -8.62 -1.63
C ILE A 64 -5.43 -8.11 -0.28
N GLY A 65 -5.57 -8.99 0.71
CA GLY A 65 -5.96 -8.62 2.07
C GLY A 65 -4.99 -7.61 2.70
N VAL A 66 -3.69 -7.87 2.63
CA VAL A 66 -2.65 -6.97 3.14
C VAL A 66 -2.63 -5.64 2.38
N ALA A 67 -2.69 -5.68 1.05
CA ALA A 67 -2.74 -4.46 0.24
C ALA A 67 -3.96 -3.59 0.58
N ARG A 68 -5.14 -4.22 0.75
CA ARG A 68 -6.39 -3.56 1.18
C ARG A 68 -6.30 -2.97 2.57
N ASP A 69 -5.68 -3.64 3.52
CA ASP A 69 -5.50 -3.04 4.85
C ASP A 69 -4.55 -1.84 4.77
N ILE A 70 -3.46 -1.91 3.98
CA ILE A 70 -2.51 -0.80 3.81
C ILE A 70 -3.19 0.47 3.26
N GLU A 71 -3.96 0.39 2.16
CA GLU A 71 -4.66 1.57 1.62
C GLU A 71 -5.70 2.13 2.61
N CYS A 72 -6.43 1.27 3.31
CA CYS A 72 -7.43 1.70 4.29
C CYS A 72 -6.76 2.36 5.49
N GLN A 73 -5.69 1.78 6.03
CA GLN A 73 -4.95 2.35 7.16
C GLN A 73 -4.26 3.66 6.79
N TRP A 74 -3.85 3.85 5.53
CA TRP A 74 -3.33 5.13 5.06
C TRP A 74 -4.38 6.24 5.23
N ASP A 75 -5.58 6.05 4.69
CA ASP A 75 -6.66 7.03 4.80
C ASP A 75 -7.11 7.25 6.24
N LEU A 76 -7.27 6.15 7.00
CA LEU A 76 -7.61 6.22 8.42
C LEU A 76 -6.56 6.96 9.24
N PHE A 77 -5.27 6.73 8.98
CA PHE A 77 -4.21 7.43 9.68
C PHE A 77 -4.27 8.93 9.41
N LEU A 78 -4.46 9.33 8.14
CA LEU A 78 -4.52 10.73 7.75
C LEU A 78 -5.65 11.47 8.47
N VAL A 79 -6.87 10.92 8.43
CA VAL A 79 -8.05 11.57 9.03
C VAL A 79 -8.03 11.58 10.57
N ASN A 80 -7.30 10.66 11.19
CA ASN A 80 -7.16 10.59 12.65
C ASN A 80 -5.98 11.41 13.18
N THR A 81 -5.00 11.74 12.32
CA THR A 81 -3.76 12.42 12.74
C THR A 81 -3.78 13.90 12.40
N TYR A 82 -4.31 14.26 11.24
CA TYR A 82 -4.28 15.62 10.73
C TYR A 82 -5.68 16.23 10.73
N SER A 83 -5.75 17.52 11.03
CA SER A 83 -6.96 18.30 10.81
C SER A 83 -7.25 18.46 9.31
N MET A 84 -8.50 18.79 8.98
CA MET A 84 -8.90 19.07 7.59
C MET A 84 -8.06 20.20 6.95
N GLU A 85 -7.69 21.21 7.73
CA GLU A 85 -6.89 22.35 7.27
C GLU A 85 -5.46 21.93 6.95
N GLU A 86 -4.86 21.06 7.77
CA GLU A 86 -3.55 20.47 7.50
C GLU A 86 -3.60 19.59 6.25
N LEU A 87 -4.59 18.69 6.13
CA LEU A 87 -4.74 17.78 4.98
C LEU A 87 -4.79 18.51 3.63
N GLN A 88 -5.29 19.75 3.57
CA GLN A 88 -5.33 20.55 2.34
C GLN A 88 -3.95 21.08 1.91
N SER A 89 -2.96 21.08 2.79
CA SER A 89 -1.66 21.72 2.56
C SER A 89 -0.45 20.82 2.79
N ILE A 90 -0.63 19.66 3.44
CA ILE A 90 0.47 18.73 3.67
C ILE A 90 0.99 18.13 2.37
N ASP A 91 2.30 17.89 2.37
CA ASP A 91 2.96 17.07 1.36
C ASP A 91 2.85 15.59 1.79
N LEU A 92 1.91 14.87 1.18
CA LEU A 92 1.63 13.46 1.51
C LEU A 92 2.86 12.55 1.35
N SER A 93 3.81 12.90 0.46
CA SER A 93 5.04 12.11 0.28
C SER A 93 5.95 12.11 1.52
N LYS A 94 5.72 13.04 2.46
CA LYS A 94 6.48 13.17 3.72
C LYS A 94 5.78 12.56 4.92
N VAL A 95 4.57 12.02 4.76
CA VAL A 95 3.84 11.37 5.86
C VAL A 95 4.39 9.97 6.07
N GLU A 96 4.78 9.66 7.31
CA GLU A 96 5.28 8.34 7.69
C GLU A 96 4.26 7.62 8.58
N LEU A 97 3.70 6.52 8.07
CA LEU A 97 2.95 5.57 8.89
C LEU A 97 3.85 4.91 9.96
N PRO A 98 3.26 4.42 11.07
CA PRO A 98 4.00 3.70 12.11
C PRO A 98 4.78 2.49 11.58
N GLN A 99 6.09 2.44 11.87
CA GLN A 99 6.97 1.36 11.38
C GLN A 99 6.48 -0.05 11.76
N GLN A 100 5.85 -0.17 12.92
CA GLN A 100 5.33 -1.45 13.43
C GLN A 100 4.26 -2.06 12.50
N TRP A 101 3.46 -1.23 11.81
CA TRP A 101 2.43 -1.71 10.89
C TRP A 101 3.05 -2.47 9.72
N PHE A 102 4.11 -1.94 9.12
CA PHE A 102 4.85 -2.63 8.04
C PHE A 102 5.47 -3.95 8.48
N ILE A 103 5.95 -4.01 9.73
CA ILE A 103 6.48 -5.25 10.29
C ILE A 103 5.38 -6.29 10.44
N ASP A 104 4.18 -5.88 10.86
CA ASP A 104 3.07 -6.80 11.08
C ASP A 104 2.45 -7.27 9.75
N TRP A 105 2.23 -6.37 8.78
CA TRP A 105 1.84 -6.74 7.42
C TRP A 105 2.83 -7.70 6.76
N LYS A 106 4.14 -7.48 6.95
CA LYS A 106 5.15 -8.40 6.41
C LYS A 106 5.02 -9.80 7.03
N LYS A 107 4.70 -9.92 8.32
CA LYS A 107 4.53 -11.22 8.98
C LYS A 107 3.30 -11.98 8.45
N GLU A 108 2.26 -11.26 8.05
CA GLU A 108 1.07 -11.87 7.43
C GLU A 108 1.39 -12.49 6.06
N MET A 109 2.46 -12.02 5.41
CA MET A 109 2.97 -12.53 4.13
C MET A 109 4.12 -13.55 4.27
N ASP A 110 4.46 -13.99 5.49
CA ASP A 110 5.50 -14.99 5.80
C ASP A 110 4.88 -16.36 6.09
#